data_AF-A0A356ZUT4-F1
#
_entry.id   AF-A0A356ZUT4-F1
#
_cell.length_a   1.000
_cell.length_b   1.000
_cell.length_c   1.000
_cell.angle_alpha   90.00
_cell.angle_beta   90.00
_cell.angle_gamma   90.00
#
_symmetry.space_group_name_H-M   'P 1'
#
loop_
_entity.id
_entity.type
_entity.pdbx_description
1 polymer ?
#
loop_
_entity_poly.entity_id
_entity_poly.type
_entity_poly.pdbx_seq_one_letter_code
_entity_poly.pdbx_strand_id
1 'polypeptide(L)'
;MDYLLREESPLTEREWAEVDEVVSRVIAAQIVGRRFLSLFGPMGPGVQVVPIDRSPNFEIGGVDMIGQSNDAVTLSNRIYQKVPMLHRDFILVWRDLETSRTQGTP
;
A
#
# COMPACT_ATOMS: atom_id res chain seq x y z
N MET A 1 -11.69 12.16 -12.70
CA MET A 1 -11.04 11.22 -13.62
C MET A 1 -10.56 10.06 -12.80
N ASP A 2 -11.02 8.85 -13.12
CA ASP A 2 -10.44 7.63 -12.57
C ASP A 2 -8.99 7.53 -13.08
N TYR A 3 -8.03 7.42 -12.18
CA TYR A 3 -6.61 7.36 -12.53
C TYR A 3 -6.21 6.01 -13.13
N LEU A 4 -7.10 5.02 -13.07
CA LEU A 4 -6.92 3.71 -13.68
C LEU A 4 -7.38 3.65 -15.14
N LEU A 5 -8.10 4.67 -15.62
CA LEU A 5 -8.58 4.78 -17.01
C LEU A 5 -9.28 3.50 -17.53
N ARG A 6 -10.01 2.78 -16.66
CA ARG A 6 -10.62 1.48 -17.01
C ARG A 6 -11.65 1.59 -18.14
N GLU A 7 -12.28 2.75 -18.27
CA GLU A 7 -13.29 3.04 -19.31
C GLU A 7 -12.68 3.18 -20.72
N GLU A 8 -11.38 3.44 -20.83
CA GLU A 8 -10.68 3.52 -22.13
C GLU A 8 -10.26 2.12 -22.65
N SER A 9 -10.44 1.09 -21.84
CA SER A 9 -10.13 -0.30 -22.19
C SER A 9 -11.25 -0.92 -23.05
N PRO A 10 -10.94 -1.77 -24.04
CA PRO A 10 -11.94 -2.48 -24.83
C PRO A 10 -12.59 -3.68 -24.08
N LEU A 11 -12.39 -3.76 -22.77
CA LEU A 11 -12.97 -4.77 -21.88
C LEU A 11 -14.33 -4.31 -21.37
N THR A 12 -15.27 -5.26 -21.30
CA THR A 12 -16.58 -5.07 -20.66
C THR A 12 -16.45 -5.08 -19.13
N GLU A 13 -17.46 -4.56 -18.44
CA GLU A 13 -17.50 -4.59 -16.96
C GLU A 13 -17.42 -6.01 -16.39
N ARG A 14 -18.05 -6.99 -17.06
CA ARG A 14 -17.96 -8.41 -16.68
C ARG A 14 -16.54 -8.95 -16.78
N GLU A 15 -15.83 -8.63 -17.87
CA GLU A 15 -14.44 -9.09 -18.07
C GLU A 15 -13.50 -8.45 -17.05
N TRP A 16 -13.72 -7.17 -16.71
CA TRP A 16 -12.99 -6.53 -15.62
C TRP A 16 -13.23 -7.22 -14.27
N ALA A 17 -14.47 -7.62 -13.97
CA ALA A 17 -14.79 -8.35 -12.76
C ALA A 17 -14.08 -9.71 -12.69
N GLU A 18 -13.99 -10.43 -13.81
CA GLU A 18 -13.25 -11.70 -13.89
C GLU A 18 -11.75 -11.50 -13.65
N VAL A 19 -11.16 -10.45 -14.23
CA VAL A 19 -9.76 -10.09 -13.97
C VAL A 19 -9.54 -9.76 -12.48
N ASP A 20 -10.40 -8.92 -11.89
CA ASP A 20 -10.29 -8.53 -10.48
C ASP A 20 -10.45 -9.74 -9.54
N GLU A 21 -11.33 -10.69 -9.87
CA GLU A 21 -11.50 -11.95 -9.12
C GLU A 21 -10.21 -12.79 -9.16
N VAL A 22 -9.65 -13.00 -10.36
CA VAL A 22 -8.41 -13.78 -10.51
C VAL A 22 -7.26 -13.12 -9.75
N VAL A 23 -7.10 -11.80 -9.89
CA VAL A 23 -6.01 -11.04 -9.24
C VAL A 23 -6.16 -11.08 -7.72
N SER A 24 -7.36 -10.81 -7.19
CA SER A 24 -7.61 -10.81 -5.74
C SER A 24 -7.37 -12.19 -5.12
N ARG A 25 -7.80 -13.26 -5.81
CA ARG A 25 -7.56 -14.66 -5.40
C ARG A 25 -6.07 -14.99 -5.34
N VAL A 26 -5.31 -14.62 -6.37
CA VAL A 26 -3.86 -14.87 -6.42
C VAL A 26 -3.12 -14.07 -5.34
N ILE A 27 -3.48 -12.79 -5.16
CA ILE A 27 -2.88 -11.94 -4.11
C ILE A 27 -3.13 -12.50 -2.72
N ALA A 28 -4.35 -12.95 -2.43
CA ALA A 28 -4.69 -13.53 -1.14
C ALA A 28 -3.88 -14.80 -0.82
N ALA A 29 -3.57 -15.60 -1.85
CA ALA A 29 -2.75 -16.81 -1.70
C ALA A 29 -1.25 -16.50 -1.55
N GLN A 30 -0.74 -15.47 -2.23
CA GLN A 30 0.70 -15.19 -2.28
C GLN A 30 1.21 -14.22 -1.20
N ILE A 31 0.42 -13.23 -0.77
CA ILE A 31 0.90 -12.20 0.17
C ILE A 31 0.74 -12.65 1.61
N VAL A 32 1.73 -13.38 2.11
CA VAL A 32 1.73 -13.96 3.47
C VAL A 32 1.87 -12.89 4.56
N GLY A 33 2.60 -11.80 4.30
CA GLY A 33 2.87 -10.75 5.30
C GLY A 33 1.61 -10.10 5.88
N ARG A 34 0.55 -9.96 5.08
CA ARG A 34 -0.73 -9.38 5.52
C ARG A 34 -1.49 -10.28 6.52
N ARG A 35 -1.08 -11.55 6.67
CA ARG A 35 -1.73 -12.49 7.60
C ARG A 35 -1.39 -12.23 9.06
N PHE A 36 -0.29 -11.54 9.34
CA PHE A 36 0.19 -11.32 10.70
C PHE A 36 0.64 -9.88 11.00
N LEU A 37 0.92 -9.07 9.97
CA LEU A 37 1.19 -7.65 10.14
C LEU A 37 -0.13 -6.87 10.16
N SER A 38 -0.25 -5.93 11.11
CA SER A 38 -1.35 -4.97 11.11
C SER A 38 -1.27 -4.07 9.87
N LEU A 39 -2.38 -3.97 9.14
CA LEU A 39 -2.46 -3.13 7.95
C LEU A 39 -2.75 -1.68 8.36
N PHE A 40 -2.10 -0.74 7.68
CA PHE A 40 -2.31 0.69 7.84
C PHE A 40 -2.67 1.29 6.48
N GLY A 41 -3.75 2.08 6.41
CA GLY A 41 -4.28 2.63 5.15
C GLY A 41 -5.60 1.96 4.71
N PRO A 42 -6.25 2.46 3.64
CA PRO A 42 -5.68 3.15 2.49
C PRO A 42 -5.46 4.65 2.70
N MET A 43 -4.32 5.18 2.24
CA MET A 43 -3.99 6.61 2.37
C MET A 43 -4.46 7.47 1.19
N GLY A 44 -5.02 6.84 0.16
CA GLY A 44 -5.41 7.51 -1.08
C GLY A 44 -4.26 7.75 -2.06
N PRO A 45 -4.58 8.12 -3.30
CA PRO A 45 -3.58 8.44 -4.32
C PRO A 45 -2.80 9.71 -3.94
N GLY A 46 -1.51 9.74 -4.28
CA GLY A 46 -0.64 10.91 -4.10
C GLY A 46 0.11 10.98 -2.76
N VAL A 47 -0.16 10.09 -1.80
CA VAL A 47 0.63 10.03 -0.57
C VAL A 47 1.99 9.40 -0.84
N GLN A 48 3.05 10.21 -0.71
CA GLN A 48 4.42 9.78 -0.96
C GLN A 48 5.20 9.46 0.33
N VAL A 49 4.78 10.03 1.47
CA VAL A 49 5.48 9.89 2.75
C VAL A 49 4.51 9.72 3.90
N VAL A 50 4.89 8.90 4.87
CA VAL A 50 4.17 8.71 6.14
C VAL A 50 5.04 9.27 7.26
N PRO A 51 4.57 10.28 8.01
CA PRO A 51 5.28 10.74 9.20
C PRO A 51 5.20 9.68 10.29
N ILE A 52 6.33 9.32 10.87
CA ILE A 52 6.43 8.43 12.03
C ILE A 52 7.16 9.20 13.12
N ASP A 53 6.48 9.45 14.22
CA ASP A 53 7.06 10.05 15.41
C ASP A 53 7.84 8.97 16.15
N ARG A 54 9.17 9.10 16.22
CA ARG A 54 10.00 8.24 17.05
C ARG A 54 10.15 8.89 18.42
N SER A 55 9.83 8.12 19.46
CA SER A 55 10.29 8.47 20.79
C SER A 55 11.82 8.52 20.78
N PRO A 56 12.45 9.45 21.53
CA PRO A 56 13.87 9.29 21.87
C PRO A 56 14.09 7.88 22.42
N ASN A 57 15.25 7.31 22.13
CA ASN A 57 15.78 6.21 22.93
C ASN A 57 15.77 6.70 24.38
N PHE A 58 15.35 5.85 25.33
CA PHE A 58 15.26 6.20 26.74
C PHE A 58 16.58 6.83 27.22
N GLU A 59 16.66 8.15 27.24
CA GLU A 59 17.69 8.87 27.95
C GLU A 59 17.26 8.88 29.42
N ILE A 60 18.14 8.40 30.30
CA ILE A 60 17.92 8.43 31.73
C ILE A 60 17.92 9.92 32.11
N GLY A 61 16.74 10.47 32.39
CA GLY A 61 16.62 11.81 32.95
C GLY A 61 17.37 11.87 34.28
N GLY A 62 18.49 12.58 34.30
CA GLY A 62 19.27 12.80 35.51
C GLY A 62 18.74 14.01 36.26
N VAL A 63 18.24 13.81 37.49
CA VAL A 63 18.01 14.90 38.44
C VAL A 63 19.24 14.99 39.33
N ASP A 64 19.93 16.13 39.30
CA ASP A 64 21.04 16.40 40.22
C ASP A 64 20.51 16.51 41.67
N MET A 65 21.29 16.11 42.66
CA MET A 65 20.90 16.13 44.09
C MET A 65 20.53 17.53 44.59
N ILE A 66 20.99 18.58 43.91
CA ILE A 66 20.71 20.00 44.18
C ILE A 66 19.62 20.59 43.27
N GLY A 67 19.03 19.80 42.36
CA GLY A 67 17.93 20.22 41.49
C GLY A 67 18.28 21.33 40.48
N GLN A 68 19.58 21.54 40.17
CA GLN A 68 20.02 22.63 39.29
C GLN A 68 19.97 22.28 37.80
N SER A 69 20.07 21.00 37.43
CA SER A 69 19.87 20.55 36.04
C SER A 69 18.50 19.90 35.90
N ASN A 70 17.69 20.43 34.98
CA ASN A 70 16.41 19.85 34.62
C ASN A 70 16.51 19.37 33.17
N ASP A 71 17.10 18.18 32.96
CA ASP A 71 17.13 17.54 31.64
C ASP A 71 15.74 16.97 31.34
N ALA A 72 14.85 17.85 30.88
CA ALA A 72 13.53 17.45 30.43
C ALA A 72 13.69 16.63 29.14
N VAL A 73 13.23 15.38 29.17
CA VAL A 73 13.20 14.50 27.99
C VAL A 73 12.39 15.18 26.89
N THR A 74 13.05 15.58 25.79
CA THR A 74 12.40 16.21 24.64
C THR A 74 11.95 15.16 23.62
N LEU A 75 10.76 15.33 23.02
CA LEU A 75 10.29 14.44 21.95
C LEU A 75 11.16 14.65 20.71
N SER A 76 11.87 13.60 20.30
CA SER A 76 13.22 13.74 19.72
C SER A 76 13.31 13.58 18.21
N ASN A 77 12.40 12.93 17.47
CA ASN A 77 12.55 12.95 16.01
C ASN A 77 11.29 12.51 15.25
N ARG A 78 10.83 13.32 14.29
CA ARG A 78 9.85 12.88 13.27
C ARG A 78 10.60 12.42 12.05
N ILE A 79 10.44 11.14 11.70
CA ILE A 79 10.96 10.60 10.44
C ILE A 79 9.86 10.55 9.38
N TYR A 80 10.21 10.76 8.13
CA TYR A 80 9.29 10.64 7.00
C TYR A 80 9.63 9.38 6.22
N GLN A 81 8.81 8.33 6.37
CA GLN A 81 9.00 7.08 5.64
C GLN A 81 8.38 7.19 4.26
N LYS A 82 9.18 7.00 3.21
CA LYS A 82 8.69 7.01 1.82
C LYS A 82 7.84 5.77 1.55
N VAL A 83 6.71 5.96 0.86
CA VAL A 83 5.84 4.90 0.36
C VAL A 83 6.27 4.58 -1.08
N PRO A 84 6.74 3.35 -1.39
CA PRO A 84 7.12 3.00 -2.74
C PRO A 84 5.89 2.84 -3.64
N MET A 85 5.97 3.36 -4.86
CA MET A 85 4.98 3.11 -5.90
C MET A 85 5.27 1.77 -6.57
N LEU A 86 4.33 0.83 -6.49
CA LEU A 86 4.40 -0.46 -7.18
C LEU A 86 3.45 -0.45 -8.37
N HIS A 87 3.97 -0.79 -9.55
CA HIS A 87 3.17 -1.01 -10.75
C HIS A 87 3.69 -2.24 -11.48
N ARG A 88 2.79 -2.98 -12.11
CA ARG A 88 3.16 -4.09 -12.98
C ARG A 88 2.16 -4.22 -14.10
N ASP A 89 2.69 -4.19 -15.32
CA ASP A 89 1.88 -4.29 -16.52
C ASP A 89 1.67 -5.75 -16.91
N PHE A 90 0.54 -6.01 -17.57
CA PHE A 90 0.23 -7.29 -18.19
C PHE A 90 -0.40 -7.04 -19.56
N ILE A 91 -0.35 -8.05 -20.42
CA ILE A 91 -0.89 -7.98 -21.78
C ILE A 91 -1.91 -9.09 -21.95
N LEU A 92 -3.08 -8.73 -22.45
CA LEU A 92 -4.10 -9.67 -22.92
C LEU A 92 -4.21 -9.55 -24.44
N VAL A 93 -4.17 -10.67 -25.13
CA VAL A 93 -4.23 -10.70 -26.59
C VAL A 93 -5.69 -10.55 -27.02
N TRP A 94 -5.97 -9.53 -27.83
CA TRP A 94 -7.32 -9.23 -28.32
C TRP A 94 -8.00 -10.43 -29.00
N ARG A 95 -7.26 -11.15 -29.85
CA ARG A 95 -7.78 -12.33 -30.55
C ARG A 95 -8.25 -13.41 -29.57
N ASP A 96 -7.54 -13.58 -28.46
CA ASP A 96 -7.85 -14.59 -27.46
C ASP A 96 -9.09 -14.14 -26.65
N LEU A 97 -9.22 -12.83 -26.39
CA LEU A 97 -10.44 -12.24 -25.80
C LEU A 97 -11.68 -12.45 -26.70
N GLU A 98 -11.57 -12.17 -27.99
CA GLU A 98 -12.67 -12.41 -28.95
C GLU A 98 -13.05 -13.89 -29.07
N THR A 99 -12.04 -14.76 -29.01
CA THR A 99 -12.25 -16.21 -29.01
C THR A 99 -13.00 -16.64 -27.76
N SER A 100 -12.59 -16.13 -26.58
CA SER A 100 -13.27 -16.38 -25.30
C SER A 100 -14.73 -15.89 -25.32
N ARG A 101 -14.99 -14.70 -25.87
CA ARG A 101 -16.35 -14.16 -26.06
C ARG A 101 -17.23 -15.07 -26.93
N THR A 102 -16.65 -15.64 -27.98
CA THR A 102 -17.39 -16.49 -28.93
C THR A 102 -17.61 -17.91 -28.41
N GLN A 103 -16.60 -18.47 -27.72
CA GLN A 103 -16.59 -19.87 -27.28
C GLN A 103 -17.12 -20.07 -25.85
N GLY A 104 -17.27 -18.99 -25.08
CA GLY A 104 -17.75 -19.04 -23.69
C GLY A 104 -16.77 -19.71 -22.72
N THR A 105 -15.52 -19.92 -23.12
CA THR A 105 -14.44 -20.46 -22.28
C THR A 105 -13.42 -19.37 -22.00
N PRO A 106 -13.02 -19.15 -20.73
CA PRO A 106 -12.00 -18.17 -20.37
C PRO A 106 -10.61 -18.51 -20.92
#